data_AF-A0AA96MSW7-F1
#
_entry.id   AF-A0AA96MSW7-F1
#
_cell.length_a   1.000
_cell.length_b   1.000
_cell.length_c   1.000
_cell.angle_alpha   90.00
_cell.angle_beta   90.00
_cell.angle_gamma   90.00
#
_symmetry.space_group_name_H-M   'P 1'
#
loop_
_entity.id
_entity.type
_entity.pdbx_description
1 polymer ?
#
loop_
_entity_poly.entity_id
_entity_poly.type
_entity_poly.pdbx_seq_one_letter_code
_entity_poly.pdbx_strand_id
1 'polypeptide(L)'
;MEYIIGLLISIAITAYMVIDAPKHGKSPVLWGILGFILGLLGLGIYLIVTNRKVLGWIIVVLFILLIIGIILIFAFFLSMFINMGY
;
A
#
# COMPACT_ATOMS: atom_id res chain seq x y z
N MET A 1 1.61 -15.84 -12.34
CA MET A 1 0.25 -15.47 -11.93
C MET A 1 0.25 -14.45 -10.79
N GLU A 2 0.97 -14.68 -9.68
CA GLU A 2 0.97 -13.77 -8.52
C GLU A 2 1.49 -12.34 -8.81
N TYR A 3 2.57 -12.20 -9.58
CA TYR A 3 3.11 -10.89 -9.97
C TYR A 3 2.15 -10.06 -10.84
N ILE A 4 1.30 -10.73 -11.62
CA ILE A 4 0.29 -10.07 -12.47
C ILE A 4 -0.80 -9.46 -11.58
N ILE A 5 -1.19 -10.16 -10.51
CA ILE A 5 -2.21 -9.69 -9.56
C ILE A 5 -1.70 -8.44 -8.83
N GLY A 6 -0.45 -8.44 -8.34
CA GLY A 6 0.13 -7.26 -7.69
C GLY A 6 0.22 -6.05 -8.62
N LEU A 7 0.60 -6.28 -9.88
CA LEU A 7 0.66 -5.24 -10.91
C LEU A 7 -0.74 -4.70 -11.25
N LEU A 8 -1.76 -5.56 -11.37
CA LEU A 8 -3.15 -5.15 -11.58
C LEU A 8 -3.69 -4.31 -10.42
N ILE A 9 -3.38 -4.67 -9.17
CA ILE A 9 -3.77 -3.89 -7.98
C ILE A 9 -3.12 -2.50 -8.02
N SER A 10 -1.83 -2.41 -8.32
CA SER A 10 -1.13 -1.11 -8.44
C SER A 10 -1.72 -0.24 -9.55
N ILE A 11 -2.02 -0.83 -10.71
CA ILE A 11 -2.70 -0.13 -11.81
C ILE A 11 -4.09 0.34 -11.39
N ALA A 12 -4.88 -0.49 -10.73
CA ALA A 12 -6.22 -0.13 -10.28
C ALA A 12 -6.21 1.03 -9.28
N ILE A 13 -5.27 1.01 -8.31
CA ILE A 13 -5.05 2.10 -7.36
C ILE A 13 -4.66 3.39 -8.09
N THR A 14 -3.71 3.29 -9.01
CA THR A 14 -3.23 4.41 -9.81
C THR A 14 -4.37 5.03 -10.62
N ALA A 15 -5.14 4.21 -11.33
CA ALA A 15 -6.27 4.65 -12.14
C ALA A 15 -7.34 5.34 -11.27
N TYR A 16 -7.67 4.76 -10.11
CA TYR A 16 -8.59 5.36 -9.15
C TYR A 16 -8.12 6.76 -8.72
N MET A 17 -6.86 6.89 -8.31
CA MET A 17 -6.30 8.16 -7.82
C MET A 17 -6.20 9.22 -8.92
N VAL A 18 -5.84 8.84 -10.15
CA VAL A 18 -5.77 9.77 -11.29
C VAL A 18 -7.16 10.31 -11.66
N ILE A 19 -8.18 9.45 -11.66
CA ILE A 19 -9.57 9.84 -11.99
C ILE A 19 -10.21 10.68 -10.89
N ASP A 20 -9.88 10.37 -9.63
CA ASP A 20 -10.51 10.99 -8.46
C ASP A 20 -9.82 12.30 -8.05
N ALA A 21 -8.50 12.43 -8.25
CA ALA A 21 -7.71 13.60 -7.82
C ALA A 21 -8.22 14.96 -8.35
N PRO A 22 -8.64 15.12 -9.64
CA PRO A 22 -9.18 16.38 -10.12
C PRO A 22 -10.43 16.82 -9.36
N LYS A 23 -11.26 15.87 -8.89
CA LYS A 23 -12.50 16.14 -8.15
C LYS A 23 -12.24 16.77 -6.78
N HIS A 24 -11.03 16.61 -6.27
CA HIS A 24 -10.58 17.13 -4.98
C HIS A 24 -9.55 18.26 -5.11
N GLY A 25 -9.40 18.84 -6.31
CA GLY A 25 -8.46 19.93 -6.57
C GLY A 25 -6.99 19.51 -6.40
N LYS A 26 -6.67 18.23 -6.63
CA LYS A 26 -5.32 17.68 -6.51
C LYS A 26 -4.75 17.33 -7.88
N SER A 27 -3.42 17.39 -8.01
CA SER A 27 -2.72 17.03 -9.24
C SER A 27 -2.90 15.53 -9.56
N PRO A 28 -3.50 15.17 -10.71
CA PRO A 28 -3.73 13.77 -11.09
C PRO A 28 -2.43 13.00 -11.33
N VAL A 29 -1.45 13.67 -11.94
CA VAL A 29 -0.15 13.07 -12.26
C VAL A 29 0.63 12.74 -10.99
N LEU A 30 0.65 13.66 -10.02
CA LEU A 30 1.34 13.46 -8.75
C LEU A 30 0.75 12.25 -8.00
N TRP A 31 -0.57 12.21 -7.87
CA TRP A 31 -1.24 11.11 -7.18
C TRP A 31 -1.20 9.80 -7.97
N GLY A 32 -1.14 9.83 -9.30
CA GLY A 32 -0.89 8.64 -10.10
C GLY A 32 0.48 8.02 -9.79
N ILE A 33 1.55 8.82 -9.77
CA ILE A 33 2.90 8.35 -9.45
C ILE A 33 2.95 7.82 -8.02
N LEU A 34 2.38 8.55 -7.05
CA LEU A 34 2.34 8.12 -5.65
C LEU A 34 1.52 6.83 -5.46
N GLY A 35 0.40 6.69 -6.15
CA GLY A 35 -0.43 5.49 -6.12
C GLY A 35 0.28 4.26 -6.69
N PHE A 36 1.05 4.44 -7.77
CA PHE A 36 1.79 3.35 -8.40
C PHE A 36 2.96 2.87 -7.54
N ILE A 37 3.73 3.80 -6.96
CA ILE A 37 4.93 3.49 -6.17
C ILE A 37 4.58 3.02 -4.76
N LEU A 38 3.66 3.72 -4.08
CA LEU A 38 3.33 3.43 -2.67
C LEU A 38 2.17 2.43 -2.53
N GLY A 39 1.44 2.15 -3.61
CA GLY A 39 0.32 1.21 -3.61
C GLY A 39 -0.75 1.56 -2.57
N LEU A 40 -1.08 0.59 -1.72
CA LEU A 40 -2.09 0.74 -0.66
C LEU A 40 -1.77 1.87 0.33
N LEU A 41 -0.49 2.11 0.62
CA LEU A 41 -0.10 3.23 1.49
C LEU A 41 -0.39 4.58 0.83
N GLY A 42 -0.09 4.70 -0.47
CA GLY A 42 -0.43 5.89 -1.26
C GLY A 42 -1.93 6.15 -1.28
N LEU A 43 -2.73 5.09 -1.46
CA LEU A 43 -4.20 5.16 -1.42
C LEU A 43 -4.70 5.58 -0.03
N GLY A 44 -4.16 5.02 1.05
CA GLY A 44 -4.54 5.39 2.42
C GLY A 44 -4.30 6.88 2.71
N ILE A 45 -3.11 7.38 2.37
CA ILE A 45 -2.77 8.81 2.52
C ILE A 45 -3.68 9.69 1.66
N TYR A 46 -3.95 9.28 0.42
CA TYR A 46 -4.85 10.00 -0.48
C TYR A 46 -6.26 10.14 0.10
N LEU A 47 -6.81 9.08 0.68
CA LEU A 47 -8.12 9.13 1.34
C LEU A 47 -8.11 10.09 2.55
N ILE A 48 -7.04 10.13 3.34
CA ILE A 48 -6.90 11.07 4.47
C ILE A 48 -6.93 12.52 3.97
N VAL A 49 -6.18 12.83 2.90
CA VAL A 49 -6.07 14.18 2.34
C VAL A 49 -7.34 14.60 1.58
N THR A 50 -8.14 13.65 1.09
CA THR A 50 -9.43 13.90 0.42
C THR A 50 -10.63 13.88 1.37
N ASN A 51 -10.41 14.15 2.67
CA ASN A 51 -11.41 14.17 3.75
C ASN A 51 -12.11 12.83 4.06
N ARG A 52 -11.65 11.72 3.49
CA ARG A 52 -12.13 10.35 3.78
C ARG A 52 -11.25 9.70 4.87
N LYS A 53 -11.08 10.40 5.99
CA LYS A 53 -10.08 10.11 7.03
C LYS A 53 -10.22 8.71 7.64
N VAL A 54 -11.44 8.29 7.96
CA VAL A 54 -11.68 6.98 8.60
C VAL A 54 -11.22 5.84 7.70
N LEU A 55 -11.66 5.84 6.43
CA LEU A 55 -11.24 4.84 5.43
C LEU A 55 -9.73 4.88 5.19
N GLY A 56 -9.15 6.08 5.10
CA GLY A 56 -7.71 6.22 4.92
C GLY A 56 -6.90 5.63 6.07
N TRP A 57 -7.27 5.91 7.32
CA TRP A 57 -6.61 5.33 8.49
C TRP A 57 -6.78 3.83 8.58
N ILE A 58 -7.95 3.28 8.24
CA ILE A 58 -8.16 1.83 8.20
C ILE A 58 -7.16 1.18 7.24
N ILE A 59 -7.00 1.73 6.04
CA ILE A 59 -6.09 1.19 5.02
C ILE A 59 -4.62 1.31 5.46
N VAL A 60 -4.24 2.44 6.03
CA VAL A 60 -2.88 2.64 6.56
C VAL A 60 -2.57 1.66 7.69
N VAL A 61 -3.48 1.49 8.65
CA VAL A 61 -3.29 0.56 9.77
C VAL A 61 -3.20 -0.88 9.29
N LEU A 62 -4.08 -1.30 8.37
CA LEU A 62 -4.02 -2.63 7.78
C LEU A 62 -2.70 -2.88 7.04
N PHE A 63 -2.21 -1.88 6.30
CA PHE A 63 -0.93 -1.97 5.61
C PHE A 63 0.25 -2.09 6.57
N ILE A 64 0.26 -1.31 7.66
CA ILE A 64 1.28 -1.39 8.71
C ILE A 64 1.25 -2.76 9.39
N LEU A 65 0.07 -3.27 9.75
CA LEU A 65 -0.09 -4.59 10.36
C LEU A 65 0.42 -5.71 9.44
N LEU A 66 0.14 -5.61 8.14
CA LEU A 66 0.65 -6.56 7.14
C LEU A 66 2.18 -6.54 7.07
N ILE A 67 2.81 -5.36 7.05
CA ILE A 67 4.28 -5.25 7.07
C ILE A 67 4.86 -5.85 8.35
N ILE A 68 4.30 -5.52 9.52
CA ILE A 68 4.74 -6.09 10.79
C ILE A 68 4.63 -7.61 10.77
N GLY A 69 3.51 -8.16 10.28
CA GLY A 69 3.32 -9.59 10.14
C GLY A 69 4.39 -10.26 9.26
N ILE A 70 4.69 -9.68 8.10
CA ILE A 70 5.75 -10.19 7.21
C ILE A 70 7.12 -10.17 7.89
N ILE A 71 7.46 -9.07 8.58
CA ILE A 71 8.73 -8.94 9.31
C ILE A 71 8.84 -10.00 10.41
N LEU A 72 7.77 -10.22 11.18
CA LEU A 72 7.74 -11.22 12.25
C LEU A 72 7.90 -12.64 11.71
N ILE A 73 7.22 -12.97 10.61
CA ILE A 73 7.35 -14.27 9.94
C ILE A 73 8.78 -14.46 9.46
N PHE A 74 9.35 -13.46 8.78
CA PHE A 74 10.73 -13.52 8.29
C PHE A 74 11.74 -13.68 9.44
N ALA A 75 11.59 -12.90 10.51
CA ALA A 75 12.43 -13.00 11.71
C ALA A 75 12.33 -14.36 12.38
N PHE A 76 11.12 -14.93 12.46
CA PHE A 76 10.89 -16.27 13.00
C PHE A 76 11.65 -17.33 12.19
N PHE A 77 11.49 -17.35 10.86
CA PHE A 77 12.20 -18.29 9.99
C PHE A 77 13.72 -18.10 10.06
N LEU A 78 14.21 -16.86 10.09
CA LEU A 78 15.63 -16.56 10.25
C LEU A 78 16.18 -17.11 11.57
N SER A 79 15.43 -16.94 12.67
CA SER A 79 15.83 -17.46 13.99
C SER A 79 15.90 -18.99 14.01
N MET A 80 14.96 -19.67 13.36
CA MET A 80 14.96 -21.13 13.22
C MET A 80 16.17 -21.59 12.40
N PHE A 81 16.48 -20.90 11.31
CA PHE A 81 17.61 -21.20 10.44
C PHE A 81 18.95 -21.12 11.20
N ILE A 82 19.15 -20.04 11.97
CA ILE A 82 20.36 -19.85 12.80
C ILE A 82 20.46 -20.94 13.89
N ASN A 83 19.36 -21.29 14.55
CA ASN A 83 19.37 -22.30 15.61
C ASN A 83 19.61 -23.73 15.10
N MET A 84 19.38 -24.00 13.81
CA MET A 84 19.67 -25.29 13.19
C MET A 84 21.17 -25.49 12.84
N GLY A 85 22.04 -24.52 13.15
CA GLY A 85 23.49 -24.67 13.04
C GLY A 85 24.07 -24.51 11.63
N TYR A 86 23.34 -23.84 10.73
CA TYR A 86 23.86 -23.34 9.45
C TYR A 86 24.52 -21.96 9.61
#